data_AF-A0A3D2B0R1-F1
#
_entry.id   AF-A0A3D2B0R1-F1
#
_cell.length_a   1.000
_cell.length_b   1.000
_cell.length_c   1.000
_cell.angle_alpha   90.00
_cell.angle_beta   90.00
_cell.angle_gamma   90.00
#
_symmetry.space_group_name_H-M   'P 1'
#
loop_
_entity.id
_entity.type
_entity.pdbx_description
1 polymer ?
#
loop_
_entity_poly.entity_id
_entity_poly.type
_entity_poly.pdbx_seq_one_letter_code
_entity_poly.pdbx_strand_id
1 'polypeptide(L)'
;MTRYLFAFGTLAATLVSAVPVVSQTFPTDDPVLRQMWTEGIENSQAEVLAQVLFDEIGPRLTGSPGHEQGNEWLVSTYNSWDITAENQEYGTWMRWRRGRAHVDLVEPRVRTLEMMSLSWSPGTGGQPVRGEVVVMPNVSNVTEFEAWLPTVRGKFVAIAFPQPTCRPDADWERWATEESIVEMRDARSTAEQAWRDQMNRVGLEILGRGSETAITQRFERAGATGVIASRWSQGWGAHQMFASGTERMLALTAGCEDYGLLHRLAANGQHPVIEVLSDAEFLGEGPVSNVIARLPGTEFPDEYVVLSAHFDSWDAASGATD
;
A
#
# COMPACT_ATOMS: atom_id res chain seq x y z
N MET A 1 -16.94 -56.86 68.88
CA MET A 1 -15.77 -56.03 69.22
C MET A 1 -15.46 -55.14 68.02
N THR A 2 -15.23 -53.85 68.30
CA THR A 2 -14.52 -52.85 67.46
C THR A 2 -15.28 -52.12 66.33
N ARG A 3 -15.86 -50.98 66.73
CA ARG A 3 -15.94 -49.62 66.12
C ARG A 3 -15.63 -49.40 64.63
N TYR A 4 -16.55 -48.68 63.94
CA TYR A 4 -16.24 -47.64 62.94
C TYR A 4 -17.30 -46.52 63.05
N LEU A 5 -17.01 -45.43 63.76
CA LEU A 5 -16.53 -44.11 63.26
C LEU A 5 -17.57 -43.32 62.44
N PHE A 6 -18.21 -42.37 63.13
CA PHE A 6 -18.90 -41.21 62.56
C PHE A 6 -17.90 -40.36 61.76
N ALA A 7 -18.20 -40.11 60.48
CA ALA A 7 -17.55 -39.05 59.72
C ALA A 7 -18.57 -37.93 59.47
N PHE A 8 -18.35 -36.80 60.14
CA PHE A 8 -19.00 -35.53 59.86
C PHE A 8 -18.59 -35.08 58.45
N GLY A 9 -19.54 -35.01 57.51
CA GLY A 9 -19.35 -34.33 56.24
C GLY A 9 -19.58 -32.83 56.42
N THR A 10 -18.51 -32.07 56.60
CA THR A 10 -18.51 -30.61 56.52
C THR A 10 -18.77 -30.17 55.08
N LEU A 11 -19.88 -29.45 54.85
CA LEU A 11 -20.12 -28.74 53.61
C LEU A 11 -19.09 -27.62 53.50
N ALA A 12 -18.04 -27.82 52.72
CA ALA A 12 -17.08 -26.76 52.42
C ALA A 12 -17.75 -25.77 51.47
N ALA A 13 -18.21 -24.63 52.00
CA ALA A 13 -18.59 -23.49 51.20
C ALA A 13 -17.32 -22.95 50.52
N THR A 14 -17.14 -23.24 49.24
CA THR A 14 -16.14 -22.58 48.40
C THR A 14 -16.50 -21.11 48.31
N LEU A 15 -15.84 -20.29 49.12
CA LEU A 15 -15.74 -18.84 48.94
C LEU A 15 -15.08 -18.60 47.58
N VAL A 16 -15.89 -18.42 46.56
CA VAL A 16 -15.44 -17.80 45.31
C VAL A 16 -15.09 -16.37 45.68
N SER A 17 -13.80 -16.05 45.73
CA SER A 17 -13.32 -14.68 45.83
C SER A 17 -13.90 -13.92 44.64
N ALA A 18 -14.94 -13.12 44.88
CA ALA A 18 -15.43 -12.19 43.89
C ALA A 18 -14.30 -11.17 43.64
N VAL A 19 -13.57 -11.35 42.55
CA VAL A 19 -12.68 -10.29 42.04
C VAL A 19 -13.61 -9.11 41.78
N PRO A 20 -13.39 -7.94 42.41
CA PRO A 20 -14.22 -6.78 42.12
C PRO A 20 -14.10 -6.50 40.63
N VAL A 21 -15.23 -6.62 39.92
CA VAL A 21 -15.35 -6.12 38.56
C VAL A 21 -15.16 -4.62 38.70
N VAL A 22 -13.97 -4.13 38.37
CA VAL A 22 -13.74 -2.70 38.23
C VAL A 22 -14.62 -2.28 37.06
N SER A 23 -15.75 -1.65 37.38
CA SER A 23 -16.58 -0.98 36.38
C SER A 23 -15.67 -0.06 35.58
N GLN A 24 -15.83 -0.03 34.25
CA GLN A 24 -15.17 1.00 33.45
C GLN A 24 -15.64 2.36 33.99
N THR A 25 -14.73 3.08 34.66
CA THR A 25 -14.99 4.44 35.14
C THR A 25 -14.38 5.39 34.14
N PHE A 26 -15.16 6.41 33.74
CA PHE A 26 -14.62 7.49 32.93
C PHE A 26 -13.40 8.14 33.62
N PRO A 27 -12.35 8.51 32.88
CA PRO A 27 -11.19 9.21 33.44
C PRO A 27 -11.51 10.63 33.92
N THR A 28 -12.71 11.14 33.64
CA THR A 28 -13.18 12.47 34.03
C THR A 28 -14.66 12.45 34.44
N ASP A 29 -15.02 13.34 35.36
CA ASP A 29 -16.40 13.66 35.74
C ASP A 29 -17.01 14.80 34.91
N ASP A 30 -16.24 15.38 33.97
CA ASP A 30 -16.73 16.45 33.09
C ASP A 30 -17.90 15.95 32.22
N PRO A 31 -19.10 16.57 32.34
CA PRO A 31 -20.29 16.10 31.62
C PRO A 31 -20.18 16.31 30.10
N VAL A 32 -19.45 17.31 29.62
CA VAL A 32 -19.25 17.56 28.18
C VAL A 32 -18.37 16.48 27.58
N LEU A 33 -17.24 16.17 28.23
CA LEU A 33 -16.34 15.12 27.76
C LEU A 33 -17.01 13.75 27.76
N ARG A 34 -17.90 13.47 28.73
CA ARG A 34 -18.72 12.25 28.73
C ARG A 34 -19.71 12.18 27.57
N GLN A 35 -20.34 13.29 27.22
CA GLN A 35 -21.23 13.36 26.05
C GLN A 35 -20.45 13.15 24.76
N MET A 36 -19.30 13.80 24.58
CA MET A 36 -18.43 13.59 23.42
C MET A 36 -18.01 12.12 23.28
N TRP A 37 -17.65 11.48 24.38
CA TRP A 37 -17.30 10.05 24.37
C TRP A 37 -18.51 9.17 24.02
N THR A 38 -19.68 9.49 24.58
CA THR A 38 -20.93 8.75 24.28
C THR A 38 -21.24 8.82 22.78
N GLU A 39 -21.16 10.01 22.19
CA GLU A 39 -21.36 10.17 20.74
C GLU A 39 -20.28 9.46 19.92
N GLY A 40 -19.00 9.57 20.30
CA GLY A 40 -17.90 8.97 19.55
C GLY A 40 -17.84 7.44 19.63
N ILE A 41 -18.25 6.85 20.76
CA ILE A 41 -18.10 5.42 21.05
C ILE A 41 -19.43 4.66 21.03
N GLU A 42 -20.47 5.16 21.71
CA GLU A 42 -21.75 4.45 21.82
C GLU A 42 -22.67 4.73 20.62
N ASN A 43 -22.68 5.97 20.11
CA ASN A 43 -23.47 6.38 18.94
C ASN A 43 -22.60 6.57 17.68
N SER A 44 -21.47 5.86 17.62
CA SER A 44 -20.46 6.09 16.59
C SER A 44 -21.03 5.93 15.18
N GLN A 45 -20.81 6.94 14.33
CA GLN A 45 -21.13 6.88 12.90
C GLN A 45 -19.93 6.42 12.05
N ALA A 46 -18.81 6.05 12.68
CA ALA A 46 -17.57 5.76 11.98
C ALA A 46 -17.74 4.66 10.92
N GLU A 47 -18.40 3.54 11.26
CA GLU A 47 -18.62 2.43 10.32
C GLU A 47 -19.48 2.83 9.12
N VAL A 48 -20.56 3.57 9.36
CA VAL A 48 -21.50 3.99 8.30
C VAL A 48 -20.83 4.98 7.33
N LEU A 49 -20.11 5.95 7.86
CA LEU A 49 -19.37 6.93 7.05
C LEU A 49 -18.20 6.29 6.31
N ALA A 50 -17.49 5.37 6.99
CA ALA A 50 -16.39 4.60 6.41
C ALA A 50 -16.85 3.73 5.25
N GLN A 51 -18.02 3.09 5.35
CA GLN A 51 -18.56 2.22 4.30
C GLN A 51 -18.73 3.00 2.97
N VAL A 52 -19.32 4.19 3.01
CA VAL A 52 -19.45 5.03 1.81
C VAL A 52 -18.07 5.40 1.26
N LEU A 53 -17.16 5.79 2.14
CA LEU A 53 -15.82 6.21 1.75
C LEU A 53 -15.00 5.08 1.11
N PHE A 54 -15.07 3.87 1.67
CA PHE A 54 -14.20 2.75 1.29
C PHE A 54 -14.77 1.91 0.15
N ASP A 55 -16.10 1.78 0.09
CA ASP A 55 -16.74 0.85 -0.84
C ASP A 55 -17.45 1.54 -2.00
N GLU A 56 -18.12 2.67 -1.75
CA GLU A 56 -18.84 3.41 -2.80
C GLU A 56 -17.90 4.36 -3.55
N ILE A 57 -17.18 5.21 -2.83
CA ILE A 57 -16.23 6.17 -3.40
C ILE A 57 -14.91 5.46 -3.71
N GLY A 58 -14.40 4.68 -2.75
CA GLY A 58 -13.18 3.92 -2.90
C GLY A 58 -11.95 4.82 -3.08
N PRO A 59 -11.00 4.51 -3.98
CA PRO A 59 -9.73 5.22 -4.10
C PRO A 59 -9.84 6.72 -4.38
N ARG A 60 -9.10 7.55 -3.64
CA ARG A 60 -9.15 9.02 -3.71
C ARG A 60 -7.77 9.63 -3.99
N LEU A 61 -7.08 9.19 -5.04
CA LEU A 61 -5.78 9.76 -5.41
C LEU A 61 -5.90 11.26 -5.68
N THR A 62 -4.97 12.05 -5.14
CA THR A 62 -4.93 13.50 -5.33
C THR A 62 -5.12 13.89 -6.81
N GLY A 63 -6.15 14.72 -7.07
CA GLY A 63 -6.52 15.20 -8.42
C GLY A 63 -7.34 14.21 -9.27
N SER A 64 -7.58 12.99 -8.79
CA SER A 64 -8.42 12.00 -9.48
C SER A 64 -9.92 12.34 -9.37
N PRO A 65 -10.77 11.77 -10.25
CA PRO A 65 -12.22 11.87 -10.09
C PRO A 65 -12.75 11.32 -8.76
N GLY A 66 -12.11 10.29 -8.19
CA GLY A 66 -12.50 9.73 -6.89
C GLY A 66 -12.24 10.71 -5.75
N HIS A 67 -11.14 11.47 -5.80
CA HIS A 67 -10.87 12.53 -4.83
C HIS A 67 -11.90 13.68 -4.92
N GLU A 68 -12.27 14.09 -6.13
CA GLU A 68 -13.32 15.10 -6.36
C GLU A 68 -14.67 14.64 -5.79
N GLN A 69 -15.10 13.42 -6.13
CA GLN A 69 -16.33 12.82 -5.60
C GLN A 69 -16.30 12.70 -4.07
N GLY A 70 -15.15 12.33 -3.50
CA GLY A 70 -14.94 12.28 -2.06
C GLY A 70 -15.14 13.63 -1.38
N ASN A 71 -14.57 14.70 -1.94
CA ASN A 71 -14.72 16.04 -1.41
C ASN A 71 -16.17 16.53 -1.49
N GLU A 72 -16.86 16.28 -2.60
CA GLU A 72 -18.28 16.62 -2.77
C GLU A 72 -19.16 15.90 -1.75
N TRP A 73 -18.92 14.61 -1.54
CA TRP A 73 -19.61 13.83 -0.52
C TRP A 73 -19.37 14.38 0.88
N LEU A 74 -18.13 14.74 1.22
CA LEU A 74 -17.79 15.25 2.55
C LEU A 74 -18.44 16.61 2.81
N VAL A 75 -18.42 17.52 1.83
CA VAL A 75 -19.13 18.81 1.90
C VAL A 75 -20.63 18.59 2.09
N SER A 76 -21.24 17.70 1.31
CA SER A 76 -22.66 17.37 1.44
C SER A 76 -23.00 16.80 2.82
N THR A 77 -22.12 15.96 3.37
CA THR A 77 -22.30 15.33 4.68
C THR A 77 -22.30 16.38 5.79
N TYR A 78 -21.31 17.28 5.81
CA TYR A 78 -21.28 18.37 6.79
C TYR A 78 -22.49 19.30 6.67
N ASN A 79 -22.89 19.66 5.45
CA ASN A 79 -24.07 20.50 5.25
C ASN A 79 -25.36 19.82 5.74
N SER A 80 -25.46 18.49 5.68
CA SER A 80 -26.60 17.74 6.23
C SER A 80 -26.68 17.77 7.76
N TRP A 81 -25.57 18.12 8.42
CA TRP A 81 -25.48 18.33 9.87
C TRP A 81 -25.56 19.82 10.24
N ASP A 82 -25.99 20.68 9.30
CA ASP A 82 -26.01 22.14 9.45
C ASP A 82 -24.62 22.76 9.76
N ILE A 83 -23.54 22.07 9.40
CA ILE A 83 -22.16 22.56 9.51
C ILE A 83 -21.74 23.11 8.15
N THR A 84 -21.33 24.38 8.12
CA THR A 84 -20.86 25.01 6.87
C THR A 84 -19.53 24.40 6.44
N ALA A 85 -19.50 23.81 5.24
CA ALA A 85 -18.30 23.26 4.64
C ALA A 85 -18.11 23.74 3.20
N GLU A 86 -16.85 23.93 2.80
CA GLU A 86 -16.48 24.37 1.44
C GLU A 86 -15.20 23.69 0.96
N ASN A 87 -15.07 23.55 -0.36
CA ASN A 87 -13.81 23.22 -1.01
C ASN A 87 -12.94 24.48 -1.12
N GLN A 88 -11.77 24.48 -0.51
CA GLN A 88 -10.77 25.52 -0.63
C GLN A 88 -9.62 25.04 -1.51
N GLU A 89 -9.54 25.57 -2.72
CA GLU A 89 -8.45 25.31 -3.65
C GLU A 89 -7.12 25.78 -3.06
N TYR A 90 -6.11 24.91 -3.07
CA TYR A 90 -4.76 25.23 -2.62
C TYR A 90 -3.70 25.13 -3.72
N GLY A 91 -4.07 24.66 -4.91
CA GLY A 91 -3.19 24.56 -6.06
C GLY A 91 -3.73 23.68 -7.17
N THR A 92 -2.84 23.29 -8.07
CA THR A 92 -3.12 22.41 -9.21
C THR A 92 -2.33 21.10 -9.12
N TRP A 93 -2.84 20.06 -9.77
CA TRP A 93 -2.18 18.76 -9.87
C TRP A 93 -2.42 18.12 -11.24
N MET A 94 -1.51 17.23 -11.65
CA MET A 94 -1.72 16.39 -12.83
C MET A 94 -2.79 15.33 -12.51
N ARG A 95 -4.00 15.59 -13.01
CA ARG A 95 -5.14 14.72 -12.79
C ARG A 95 -4.96 13.43 -13.60
N TRP A 96 -5.26 12.31 -12.96
CA TRP A 96 -5.05 11.01 -13.57
C TRP A 96 -6.10 10.01 -13.08
N ARG A 97 -6.46 9.09 -13.97
CA ARG A 97 -7.39 8.00 -13.69
C ARG A 97 -6.76 6.68 -14.11
N ARG A 98 -6.61 5.79 -13.13
CA ARG A 98 -6.32 4.38 -13.37
C ARG A 98 -7.52 3.69 -13.98
N GLY A 99 -7.28 2.81 -14.95
CA GLY A 99 -8.28 1.85 -15.40
C GLY A 99 -7.84 0.40 -15.12
N ARG A 100 -8.41 -0.53 -15.87
CA ARG A 100 -8.10 -1.96 -15.72
C ARG A 100 -6.68 -2.24 -16.20
N ALA A 101 -6.01 -3.16 -15.53
CA ALA A 101 -4.75 -3.71 -15.99
C ALA A 101 -4.86 -5.24 -16.05
N HIS A 102 -4.42 -5.81 -17.16
CA HIS A 102 -4.25 -7.25 -17.34
C HIS A 102 -2.81 -7.50 -17.77
N VAL A 103 -2.12 -8.38 -17.05
CA VAL A 103 -0.76 -8.77 -17.35
C VAL A 103 -0.67 -10.29 -17.34
N ASP A 104 -0.25 -10.86 -18.46
CA ASP A 104 -0.08 -12.29 -18.61
C ASP A 104 1.39 -12.59 -18.97
N LEU A 105 1.97 -13.58 -18.30
CA LEU A 105 3.12 -14.29 -18.83
C LEU A 105 2.64 -15.08 -20.05
N VAL A 106 3.29 -14.92 -21.19
CA VAL A 106 2.96 -15.63 -22.43
C VAL A 106 4.05 -16.59 -22.87
N GLU A 107 5.31 -16.36 -22.46
CA GLU A 107 6.43 -17.28 -22.65
C GLU A 107 7.22 -17.41 -21.33
N PRO A 108 7.71 -18.61 -20.97
CA PRO A 108 7.65 -19.87 -21.70
C PRO A 108 6.33 -20.64 -21.51
N ARG A 109 5.40 -20.11 -20.71
CA ARG A 109 4.07 -20.68 -20.48
C ARG A 109 3.08 -19.57 -20.19
N VAL A 110 1.80 -19.87 -20.38
CA VAL A 110 0.72 -18.93 -20.08
C VAL A 110 0.42 -18.91 -18.58
N ARG A 111 0.34 -17.71 -17.99
CA ARG A 111 -0.15 -17.47 -16.61
C ARG A 111 -0.54 -16.01 -16.43
N THR A 112 -1.74 -15.77 -15.91
CA THR A 112 -2.13 -14.44 -15.41
C THR A 112 -1.34 -14.08 -14.17
N LEU A 113 -0.80 -12.87 -14.16
CA LEU A 113 0.06 -12.34 -13.10
C LEU A 113 -0.71 -11.33 -12.25
N GLU A 114 -0.51 -11.40 -10.94
CA GLU A 114 -0.95 -10.40 -9.97
C GLU A 114 -0.08 -9.14 -10.12
N MET A 115 -0.48 -8.30 -11.07
CA MET A 115 0.23 -7.08 -11.42
C MET A 115 -0.76 -5.96 -11.70
N MET A 116 -0.32 -4.74 -11.44
CA MET A 116 -1.07 -3.53 -11.76
C MET A 116 -0.12 -2.44 -12.25
N SER A 117 -0.69 -1.43 -12.91
CA SER A 117 0.05 -0.21 -13.26
C SER A 117 0.47 0.56 -11.99
N LEU A 118 1.55 1.33 -12.00
CA LEU A 118 1.86 2.30 -10.94
C LEU A 118 1.08 3.60 -11.17
N SER A 119 0.82 4.39 -10.13
CA SER A 119 0.03 5.64 -10.27
C SER A 119 0.73 6.62 -11.21
N TRP A 120 -0.03 7.31 -12.06
CA TRP A 120 0.49 8.17 -13.14
C TRP A 120 1.37 7.43 -14.17
N SER A 121 1.22 6.12 -14.34
CA SER A 121 1.79 5.46 -15.52
C SER A 121 0.88 5.68 -16.74
N PRO A 122 1.45 5.80 -17.95
CA PRO A 122 0.65 5.77 -19.18
C PRO A 122 -0.03 4.41 -19.38
N GLY A 123 -1.15 4.42 -20.11
CA GLY A 123 -1.83 3.21 -20.55
C GLY A 123 -1.24 2.68 -21.86
N THR A 124 -1.74 1.53 -22.32
CA THR A 124 -1.30 0.90 -23.57
C THR A 124 -2.09 1.35 -24.81
N GLY A 125 -2.95 2.36 -24.66
CA GLY A 125 -3.78 2.88 -25.77
C GLY A 125 -4.80 1.87 -26.30
N GLY A 126 -5.25 0.93 -25.46
CA GLY A 126 -6.21 -0.10 -25.83
C GLY A 126 -5.65 -1.24 -26.67
N GLN A 127 -4.33 -1.29 -26.89
CA GLN A 127 -3.66 -2.39 -27.57
C GLN A 127 -2.74 -3.14 -26.60
N PRO A 128 -2.62 -4.47 -26.69
CA PRO A 128 -1.67 -5.22 -25.88
C PRO A 128 -0.24 -4.88 -26.27
N VAL A 129 0.62 -4.71 -25.28
CA VAL A 129 2.06 -4.49 -25.45
C VAL A 129 2.80 -5.73 -24.97
N ARG A 130 3.60 -6.34 -25.84
CA ARG A 130 4.43 -7.50 -25.50
C ARG A 130 5.89 -7.11 -25.36
N GLY A 131 6.59 -7.75 -24.43
CA GLY A 131 8.03 -7.55 -24.27
C GLY A 131 8.68 -8.61 -23.39
N GLU A 132 9.94 -8.92 -23.70
CA GLU A 132 10.80 -9.74 -22.86
C GLU A 132 11.05 -9.02 -21.53
N VAL A 133 11.04 -9.76 -20.42
CA VAL A 133 11.47 -9.25 -19.10
C VAL A 133 12.94 -9.55 -18.90
N VAL A 134 13.70 -8.52 -18.53
CA VAL A 134 15.11 -8.61 -18.11
C VAL A 134 15.27 -8.14 -16.67
N VAL A 135 16.32 -8.62 -16.01
CA VAL A 135 16.69 -8.20 -14.65
C VAL A 135 17.82 -7.18 -14.68
N MET A 136 17.97 -6.44 -13.59
CA MET A 136 19.12 -5.56 -13.40
C MET A 136 20.44 -6.31 -13.55
N PRO A 137 21.43 -5.77 -14.27
CA PRO A 137 22.68 -6.46 -14.52
C PRO A 137 23.57 -6.42 -13.28
N ASN A 138 24.34 -7.48 -13.07
CA ASN A 138 25.38 -7.49 -12.05
C ASN A 138 26.69 -6.93 -12.64
N VAL A 139 26.85 -5.61 -12.57
CA VAL A 139 28.01 -4.89 -13.09
C VAL A 139 28.90 -4.36 -11.98
N SER A 140 30.16 -4.07 -12.30
CA SER A 140 31.15 -3.64 -11.33
C SER A 140 31.04 -2.15 -10.99
N ASN A 141 30.47 -1.34 -11.88
CA ASN A 141 30.41 0.12 -11.78
C ASN A 141 29.34 0.73 -12.72
N VAL A 142 29.13 2.04 -12.58
CA VAL A 142 28.11 2.77 -13.35
C VAL A 142 28.43 2.83 -14.85
N THR A 143 29.71 2.83 -15.24
CA THR A 143 30.12 2.84 -16.65
C THR A 143 29.69 1.57 -17.37
N GLU A 144 29.87 0.42 -16.74
CA GLU A 144 29.37 -0.86 -17.26
C GLU A 144 27.84 -0.90 -17.33
N PHE A 145 27.15 -0.29 -16.34
CA PHE A 145 25.70 -0.15 -16.40
C PHE A 145 25.24 0.71 -17.59
N GLU A 146 25.90 1.85 -17.82
CA GLU A 146 25.62 2.73 -18.97
C GLU A 146 25.84 2.01 -20.31
N ALA A 147 26.86 1.14 -20.39
CA ALA A 147 27.10 0.31 -21.57
C ALA A 147 26.02 -0.78 -21.76
N TRP A 148 25.41 -1.26 -20.67
CA TRP A 148 24.32 -2.24 -20.71
C TRP A 148 22.96 -1.60 -21.05
N LEU A 149 22.72 -0.35 -20.66
CA LEU A 149 21.42 0.34 -20.82
C LEU A 149 20.81 0.22 -22.23
N PRO A 150 21.54 0.35 -23.36
CA PRO A 150 20.95 0.20 -24.69
C PRO A 150 20.26 -1.15 -24.95
N THR A 151 20.60 -2.20 -24.20
CA THR A 151 20.03 -3.55 -24.35
C THR A 151 18.60 -3.68 -23.86
N VAL A 152 18.11 -2.72 -23.05
CA VAL A 152 16.74 -2.73 -22.50
C VAL A 152 15.68 -2.25 -23.49
N ARG A 153 16.10 -1.76 -24.67
CA ARG A 153 15.19 -1.23 -25.69
C ARG A 153 14.14 -2.27 -26.08
N GLY A 154 12.87 -1.91 -25.96
CA GLY A 154 11.75 -2.82 -26.26
C GLY A 154 11.50 -3.91 -25.21
N LYS A 155 12.15 -3.83 -24.04
CA LYS A 155 12.03 -4.82 -22.96
C LYS A 155 11.36 -4.24 -21.72
N PHE A 156 10.87 -5.12 -20.86
CA PHE A 156 10.48 -4.79 -19.49
C PHE A 156 11.64 -5.04 -18.54
N VAL A 157 11.91 -4.13 -17.61
CA VAL A 157 13.02 -4.27 -16.65
C VAL A 157 12.47 -4.51 -15.25
N ALA A 158 12.83 -5.64 -14.64
CA ALA A 158 12.54 -5.96 -13.25
C ALA A 158 13.56 -5.28 -12.32
N ILE A 159 13.11 -4.37 -11.46
CA ILE A 159 13.98 -3.41 -10.73
C ILE A 159 14.00 -3.57 -9.21
N ALA A 160 13.24 -4.50 -8.64
CA ALA A 160 13.12 -4.71 -7.20
C ALA A 160 13.95 -5.90 -6.68
N PHE A 161 14.10 -5.98 -5.36
CA PHE A 161 14.73 -7.11 -4.69
C PHE A 161 13.86 -8.37 -4.85
N PRO A 162 14.37 -9.45 -5.48
CA PRO A 162 13.66 -10.70 -5.60
C PRO A 162 13.66 -11.44 -4.26
N GLN A 163 12.60 -11.24 -3.47
CA GLN A 163 12.46 -11.88 -2.16
C GLN A 163 12.69 -13.40 -2.27
N PRO A 164 13.54 -14.00 -1.41
CA PRO A 164 13.74 -15.45 -1.40
C PRO A 164 12.45 -16.22 -1.10
N THR A 165 11.55 -15.59 -0.36
CA THR A 165 10.22 -16.10 0.00
C THR A 165 9.25 -14.95 0.17
N CYS A 166 8.00 -15.16 -0.23
CA CYS A 166 6.89 -14.24 0.01
C CYS A 166 6.09 -14.61 1.27
N ARG A 167 6.65 -15.49 2.09
CA ARG A 167 6.09 -15.93 3.37
C ARG A 167 6.49 -14.94 4.48
N PRO A 168 5.52 -14.33 5.18
CA PRO A 168 5.79 -13.45 6.32
C PRO A 168 6.56 -14.14 7.44
N ASP A 169 7.37 -13.38 8.19
CA ASP A 169 8.13 -13.88 9.33
C ASP A 169 7.24 -14.54 10.39
N ALA A 170 6.06 -13.98 10.64
CA ALA A 170 5.10 -14.56 11.58
C ALA A 170 4.67 -15.98 11.20
N ASP A 171 4.66 -16.32 9.91
CA ASP A 171 4.32 -17.66 9.45
C ASP A 171 5.52 -18.62 9.57
N TRP A 172 6.75 -18.13 9.40
CA TRP A 172 7.96 -18.87 9.74
C TRP A 172 8.02 -19.17 11.23
N GLU A 173 7.79 -18.17 12.09
CA GLU A 173 7.77 -18.32 13.55
C GLU A 173 6.72 -19.32 14.03
N ARG A 174 5.58 -19.40 13.33
CA ARG A 174 4.50 -20.31 13.69
C ARG A 174 4.74 -21.75 13.25
N TRP A 175 5.39 -21.97 12.11
CA TRP A 175 5.39 -23.27 11.43
C TRP A 175 6.76 -23.89 11.17
N ALA A 176 7.84 -23.12 11.23
CA ALA A 176 9.19 -23.60 10.97
C ALA A 176 9.93 -23.98 12.26
N THR A 177 11.05 -24.68 12.11
CA THR A 177 11.99 -24.87 13.21
C THR A 177 12.82 -23.60 13.42
N GLU A 178 13.36 -23.41 14.62
CA GLU A 178 14.25 -22.28 14.93
C GLU A 178 15.43 -22.20 13.96
N GLU A 179 16.03 -23.35 13.62
CA GLU A 179 17.13 -23.43 12.66
C GLU A 179 16.73 -22.90 11.27
N SER A 180 15.55 -23.29 10.76
CA SER A 180 15.06 -22.80 9.47
C SER A 180 14.69 -21.32 9.50
N ILE A 181 14.23 -20.79 10.63
CA ILE A 181 13.95 -19.35 10.80
C ILE A 181 15.26 -18.56 10.69
N VAL A 182 16.30 -18.99 11.42
CA VAL A 182 17.63 -18.36 11.38
C VAL A 182 18.22 -18.44 9.98
N GLU A 183 18.23 -19.63 9.37
CA GLU A 183 18.75 -19.83 8.01
C GLU A 183 18.03 -18.92 7.00
N MET A 184 16.70 -18.83 7.06
CA MET A 184 15.96 -18.00 6.12
C MET A 184 16.19 -16.50 6.34
N ARG A 185 16.26 -16.05 7.59
CA ARG A 185 16.56 -14.65 7.92
C ARG A 185 17.95 -14.25 7.45
N ASP A 186 18.94 -15.10 7.69
CA ASP A 186 20.33 -14.88 7.28
C ASP A 186 20.46 -14.87 5.75
N ALA A 187 19.82 -15.83 5.06
CA ALA A 187 19.80 -15.89 3.61
C ALA A 187 19.13 -14.65 3.00
N ARG A 188 17.99 -14.19 3.55
CA ARG A 188 17.31 -12.97 3.09
C ARG A 188 18.17 -11.73 3.32
N SER A 189 18.73 -11.57 4.51
CA SER A 189 19.61 -10.44 4.86
C SER A 189 20.84 -10.37 3.93
N THR A 190 21.48 -11.52 3.70
CA THR A 190 22.63 -11.63 2.80
C THR A 190 22.27 -11.28 1.36
N ALA A 191 21.15 -11.80 0.85
CA ALA A 191 20.69 -11.51 -0.51
C ALA A 191 20.28 -10.04 -0.67
N GLU A 192 19.63 -9.45 0.33
CA GLU A 192 19.24 -8.04 0.30
C GLU A 192 20.47 -7.12 0.31
N GLN A 193 21.47 -7.42 1.15
CA GLN A 193 22.72 -6.68 1.16
C GLN A 193 23.45 -6.77 -0.19
N ALA A 194 23.56 -7.96 -0.76
CA ALA A 194 24.17 -8.16 -2.09
C ALA A 194 23.42 -7.39 -3.19
N TRP A 195 22.09 -7.37 -3.13
CA TRP A 195 21.26 -6.61 -4.05
C TRP A 195 21.47 -5.10 -3.87
N ARG A 196 21.49 -4.59 -2.64
CA ARG A 196 21.79 -3.17 -2.36
C ARG A 196 23.17 -2.77 -2.88
N ASP A 197 24.18 -3.61 -2.69
CA ASP A 197 25.54 -3.37 -3.20
C ASP A 197 25.57 -3.35 -4.74
N GLN A 198 24.80 -4.25 -5.39
CA GLN A 198 24.62 -4.21 -6.85
C GLN A 198 23.96 -2.90 -7.30
N MET A 199 22.93 -2.45 -6.59
CA MET A 199 22.22 -1.22 -6.93
C MET A 199 23.13 0.01 -6.76
N ASN A 200 23.90 0.06 -5.68
CA ASN A 200 24.91 1.11 -5.47
C ASN A 200 25.90 1.19 -6.65
N ARG A 201 26.34 0.04 -7.20
CA ARG A 201 27.26 0.00 -8.35
C ARG A 201 26.66 0.53 -9.65
N VAL A 202 25.34 0.43 -9.85
CA VAL A 202 24.68 1.01 -11.05
C VAL A 202 24.36 2.50 -10.91
N GLY A 203 24.84 3.14 -9.84
CA GLY A 203 24.56 4.55 -9.53
C GLY A 203 23.17 4.75 -8.94
N LEU A 204 22.56 3.70 -8.38
CA LEU A 204 21.35 3.80 -7.56
C LEU A 204 21.74 3.96 -6.10
N GLU A 205 21.65 5.17 -5.57
CA GLU A 205 21.60 5.34 -4.11
C GLU A 205 20.18 4.94 -3.65
N ILE A 206 20.01 3.70 -3.20
CA ILE A 206 18.74 3.23 -2.61
C ILE A 206 18.62 3.80 -1.20
N LEU A 207 18.33 5.10 -1.10
CA LEU A 207 18.16 5.83 0.15
C LEU A 207 16.72 6.30 0.41
N GLY A 208 15.73 5.69 -0.23
CA GLY A 208 14.31 5.95 0.02
C GLY A 208 13.54 6.52 -1.18
N ARG A 209 12.48 7.30 -0.89
CA ARG A 209 11.57 7.89 -1.88
C ARG A 209 12.38 8.69 -2.93
N GLY A 210 12.27 8.31 -4.20
CA GLY A 210 12.89 9.01 -5.36
C GLY A 210 13.97 8.21 -6.12
N SER A 211 14.60 7.21 -5.51
CA SER A 211 15.62 6.37 -6.15
C SER A 211 15.06 5.52 -7.31
N GLU A 212 13.89 4.91 -7.12
CA GLU A 212 13.18 4.19 -8.18
C GLU A 212 12.75 5.10 -9.33
N THR A 213 12.36 6.35 -9.05
CA THR A 213 12.03 7.33 -10.08
C THR A 213 13.25 7.63 -10.96
N ALA A 214 14.42 7.83 -10.35
CA ALA A 214 15.65 8.14 -11.08
C ALA A 214 16.06 7.01 -12.05
N ILE A 215 16.00 5.74 -11.62
CA ILE A 215 16.32 4.62 -12.51
C ILE A 215 15.27 4.41 -13.58
N THR A 216 14.00 4.57 -13.22
CA THR A 216 12.88 4.43 -14.15
C THR A 216 12.99 5.43 -15.29
N GLN A 217 13.37 6.67 -15.00
CA GLN A 217 13.66 7.68 -16.03
C GLN A 217 14.86 7.33 -16.92
N ARG A 218 15.88 6.64 -16.40
CA ARG A 218 17.01 6.15 -17.21
C ARG A 218 16.55 5.06 -18.18
N PHE A 219 15.69 4.14 -17.73
CA PHE A 219 15.11 3.11 -18.58
C PHE A 219 14.18 3.69 -19.66
N GLU A 220 13.37 4.67 -19.30
CA GLU A 220 12.53 5.39 -20.26
C GLU A 220 13.38 6.05 -21.34
N ARG A 221 14.46 6.76 -20.97
CA ARG A 221 15.40 7.36 -21.94
C ARG A 221 16.11 6.33 -22.81
N ALA A 222 16.40 5.14 -22.27
CA ALA A 222 17.01 4.04 -23.01
C ALA A 222 16.04 3.34 -23.99
N GLY A 223 14.73 3.60 -23.85
CA GLY A 223 13.68 3.04 -24.71
C GLY A 223 13.15 1.70 -24.23
N ALA A 224 13.20 1.42 -22.92
CA ALA A 224 12.48 0.29 -22.35
C ALA A 224 10.97 0.42 -22.61
N THR A 225 10.31 -0.72 -22.77
CA THR A 225 8.85 -0.83 -22.88
C THR A 225 8.19 -0.56 -21.54
N GLY A 226 8.80 -1.06 -20.46
CA GLY A 226 8.31 -0.81 -19.12
C GLY A 226 9.28 -1.17 -18.00
N VAL A 227 8.93 -0.80 -16.78
CA VAL A 227 9.57 -1.28 -15.55
C VAL A 227 8.58 -2.10 -14.73
N ILE A 228 9.11 -3.06 -13.99
CA ILE A 228 8.37 -3.90 -13.06
C ILE A 228 9.00 -3.73 -11.68
N ALA A 229 8.30 -3.00 -10.81
CA ALA A 229 8.65 -2.84 -9.42
C ALA A 229 8.02 -3.96 -8.56
N SER A 230 8.54 -4.11 -7.34
CA SER A 230 7.89 -4.91 -6.32
C SER A 230 8.28 -4.43 -4.91
N ARG A 231 7.31 -3.91 -4.16
CA ARG A 231 7.42 -3.48 -2.76
C ARG A 231 6.53 -4.33 -1.85
N TRP A 232 7.00 -5.54 -1.54
CA TRP A 232 6.31 -6.45 -0.62
C TRP A 232 6.33 -5.93 0.83
N SER A 233 5.15 -5.82 1.46
CA SER A 233 5.00 -5.33 2.84
C SER A 233 5.15 -6.42 3.90
N GLN A 234 5.85 -7.51 3.58
CA GLN A 234 6.06 -8.65 4.48
C GLN A 234 4.75 -9.32 4.96
N GLY A 235 3.68 -9.20 4.17
CA GLY A 235 2.36 -9.78 4.42
C GLY A 235 1.86 -10.59 3.22
N TRP A 236 0.94 -11.52 3.44
CA TRP A 236 0.33 -12.29 2.36
C TRP A 236 -0.44 -11.38 1.40
N GLY A 237 -0.08 -11.39 0.11
CA GLY A 237 -0.71 -10.53 -0.90
C GLY A 237 -0.55 -9.02 -0.64
N ALA A 238 0.32 -8.63 0.30
CA ALA A 238 0.45 -7.22 0.72
C ALA A 238 1.55 -6.52 -0.07
N HIS A 239 1.19 -5.42 -0.71
CA HIS A 239 2.07 -4.69 -1.60
C HIS A 239 1.87 -3.19 -1.51
N GLN A 240 2.95 -2.42 -1.59
CA GLN A 240 2.87 -0.97 -1.60
C GLN A 240 2.81 -0.40 -3.02
N MET A 241 1.91 0.56 -3.22
CA MET A 241 1.75 1.31 -4.46
C MET A 241 2.42 2.68 -4.33
N PHE A 242 3.03 3.16 -5.41
CA PHE A 242 3.61 4.49 -5.50
C PHE A 242 3.49 5.07 -6.91
N ALA A 243 3.98 6.30 -7.08
CA ALA A 243 4.05 6.95 -8.38
C ALA A 243 4.99 6.21 -9.34
N SER A 244 4.62 6.19 -10.63
CA SER A 244 5.35 5.56 -11.73
C SER A 244 6.74 6.14 -11.94
N GLY A 245 6.88 7.47 -11.83
CA GLY A 245 8.09 8.17 -12.23
C GLY A 245 8.38 8.14 -13.73
N THR A 246 7.39 7.77 -14.56
CA THR A 246 7.46 7.69 -16.04
C THR A 246 6.50 8.66 -16.70
N GLU A 247 6.84 9.17 -17.88
CA GLU A 247 5.93 9.96 -18.70
C GLU A 247 5.30 9.16 -19.85
N ARG A 248 6.02 8.21 -20.43
CA ARG A 248 5.71 7.51 -21.69
C ARG A 248 5.92 6.00 -21.63
N MET A 249 6.79 5.54 -20.73
CA MET A 249 7.07 4.14 -20.50
C MET A 249 6.06 3.54 -19.51
N LEU A 250 5.68 2.27 -19.70
CA LEU A 250 4.82 1.57 -18.73
C LEU A 250 5.56 1.38 -17.40
N ALA A 251 4.87 1.58 -16.30
CA ALA A 251 5.39 1.31 -14.97
C ALA A 251 4.40 0.40 -14.28
N LEU A 252 4.86 -0.80 -13.94
CA LEU A 252 4.06 -1.86 -13.36
C LEU A 252 4.60 -2.19 -11.97
N THR A 253 3.71 -2.70 -11.13
CA THR A 253 4.09 -3.34 -9.88
C THR A 253 3.54 -4.74 -9.83
N ALA A 254 4.34 -5.67 -9.31
CA ALA A 254 4.01 -7.08 -9.23
C ALA A 254 3.97 -7.56 -7.78
N GLY A 255 2.98 -8.40 -7.48
CA GLY A 255 2.96 -9.20 -6.26
C GLY A 255 4.26 -9.99 -6.09
N CYS A 256 4.63 -10.29 -4.84
CA CYS A 256 5.93 -10.88 -4.53
C CYS A 256 6.20 -12.18 -5.31
N GLU A 257 5.20 -13.07 -5.41
CA GLU A 257 5.33 -14.37 -6.07
C GLU A 257 5.53 -14.24 -7.58
N ASP A 258 4.76 -13.37 -8.24
CA ASP A 258 4.83 -13.17 -9.68
C ASP A 258 6.08 -12.35 -10.08
N TYR A 259 6.50 -11.40 -9.25
CA TYR A 259 7.81 -10.75 -9.39
C TYR A 259 8.95 -11.78 -9.34
N GLY A 260 8.95 -12.63 -8.30
CA GLY A 260 9.95 -13.68 -8.14
C GLY A 260 9.96 -14.68 -9.29
N LEU A 261 8.79 -15.04 -9.83
CA LEU A 261 8.68 -15.87 -11.04
C LEU A 261 9.38 -15.22 -12.23
N LEU A 262 9.00 -13.98 -12.58
CA LEU A 262 9.60 -13.26 -13.72
C LEU A 262 11.11 -13.10 -13.56
N HIS A 263 11.54 -12.72 -12.36
CA HIS A 263 12.95 -12.57 -12.04
C HIS A 263 13.72 -13.88 -12.24
N ARG A 264 13.23 -15.02 -11.71
CA ARG A 264 13.90 -16.31 -11.88
C ARG A 264 13.98 -16.74 -13.35
N LEU A 265 12.91 -16.58 -14.12
CA LEU A 265 12.91 -16.92 -15.55
C LEU A 265 13.97 -16.09 -16.30
N ALA A 266 13.98 -14.77 -16.08
CA ALA A 266 14.90 -13.85 -16.73
C ALA A 266 16.37 -14.09 -16.32
N ALA A 267 16.63 -14.24 -15.02
CA ALA A 267 17.98 -14.48 -14.49
C ALA A 267 18.58 -15.82 -14.95
N ASN A 268 17.74 -16.80 -15.32
CA ASN A 268 18.17 -18.10 -15.85
C ASN A 268 18.19 -18.16 -17.39
N GLY A 269 18.09 -17.02 -18.08
CA GLY A 269 18.16 -16.97 -19.54
C GLY A 269 16.99 -17.67 -20.24
N GLN A 270 15.83 -17.72 -19.60
CA GLN A 270 14.63 -18.34 -20.17
C GLN A 270 13.76 -17.34 -20.93
N HIS A 271 14.20 -16.09 -21.05
CA HIS A 271 13.60 -15.03 -21.86
C HIS A 271 12.07 -14.91 -21.68
N PRO A 272 11.57 -14.72 -20.44
CA PRO A 272 10.14 -14.61 -20.21
C PRO A 272 9.55 -13.41 -20.98
N VAL A 273 8.40 -13.61 -21.62
CA VAL A 273 7.68 -12.54 -22.33
C VAL A 273 6.36 -12.32 -21.61
N ILE A 274 6.06 -11.05 -21.32
CA ILE A 274 4.75 -10.64 -20.79
C ILE A 274 3.95 -9.90 -21.86
N GLU A 275 2.63 -10.03 -21.80
CA GLU A 275 1.66 -9.20 -22.51
C GLU A 275 0.94 -8.30 -21.49
N VAL A 276 0.89 -7.00 -21.78
CA VAL A 276 0.29 -5.99 -20.91
C VAL A 276 -0.82 -5.27 -21.67
N LEU A 277 -2.01 -5.22 -21.08
CA LEU A 277 -3.11 -4.36 -21.50
C LEU A 277 -3.48 -3.50 -20.28
N SER A 278 -3.26 -2.18 -20.36
CA SER A 278 -3.53 -1.27 -19.24
C SER A 278 -4.27 -0.04 -19.72
N ASP A 279 -5.43 0.19 -19.12
CA ASP A 279 -6.17 1.44 -19.24
C ASP A 279 -5.57 2.46 -18.25
N ALA A 280 -5.27 3.66 -18.73
CA ALA A 280 -4.93 4.81 -17.88
C ALA A 280 -5.13 6.10 -18.67
N GLU A 281 -5.51 7.17 -17.99
CA GLU A 281 -5.83 8.45 -18.61
C GLU A 281 -5.27 9.61 -17.82
N PHE A 282 -4.48 10.47 -18.48
CA PHE A 282 -4.11 11.78 -17.98
C PHE A 282 -5.21 12.77 -18.35
N LEU A 283 -5.83 13.37 -17.33
CA LEU A 283 -6.97 14.29 -17.48
C LEU A 283 -6.52 15.75 -17.57
N GLY A 284 -5.20 15.99 -17.63
CA GLY A 284 -4.59 17.32 -17.65
C GLY A 284 -4.37 17.88 -16.25
N GLU A 285 -3.74 19.05 -16.20
CA GLU A 285 -3.58 19.80 -14.96
C GLU A 285 -4.92 20.42 -14.54
N GLY A 286 -5.28 20.31 -13.26
CA GLY A 286 -6.51 20.88 -12.72
C GLY A 286 -6.44 21.14 -11.22
N PRO A 287 -7.44 21.83 -10.64
CA PRO A 287 -7.39 22.27 -9.26
C PRO A 287 -7.51 21.11 -8.26
N VAL A 288 -6.89 21.28 -7.10
CA VAL A 288 -7.02 20.41 -5.93
C VAL A 288 -7.39 21.24 -4.70
N SER A 289 -8.27 20.70 -3.87
CA SER A 289 -8.91 21.43 -2.77
C SER A 289 -8.85 20.65 -1.47
N ASN A 290 -8.77 21.38 -0.36
CA ASN A 290 -9.09 20.87 0.97
C ASN A 290 -10.57 21.09 1.25
N VAL A 291 -11.21 20.17 1.96
CA VAL A 291 -12.54 20.42 2.53
C VAL A 291 -12.38 21.07 3.89
N ILE A 292 -12.92 22.27 4.06
CA ILE A 292 -12.88 23.01 5.33
C ILE A 292 -14.30 23.13 5.86
N ALA A 293 -14.57 22.48 7.00
CA ALA A 293 -15.81 22.61 7.75
C ALA A 293 -15.58 23.52 8.97
N ARG A 294 -16.52 24.42 9.24
CA ARG A 294 -16.43 25.39 10.34
C ARG A 294 -17.64 25.32 11.25
N LEU A 295 -17.39 25.14 12.55
CA LEU A 295 -18.37 25.29 13.61
C LEU A 295 -18.01 26.55 14.42
N PRO A 296 -18.73 27.68 14.25
CA PRO A 296 -18.36 28.92 14.92
C PRO A 296 -18.59 28.84 16.44
N GLY A 297 -17.58 29.26 17.21
CA GLY A 297 -17.72 29.46 18.65
C GLY A 297 -18.59 30.66 18.99
N THR A 298 -19.03 30.76 20.24
CA THR A 298 -19.88 31.85 20.73
C THR A 298 -19.10 32.96 21.42
N GLU A 299 -18.24 32.61 22.38
CA GLU A 299 -17.48 33.58 23.18
C GLU A 299 -16.18 34.05 22.49
N PHE A 300 -15.47 33.12 21.83
CA PHE A 300 -14.21 33.38 21.11
C PHE A 300 -14.32 32.93 19.64
N PRO A 301 -15.14 33.60 18.80
CA PRO A 301 -15.39 33.16 17.42
C PRO A 301 -14.15 33.24 16.51
N ASP A 302 -13.14 34.02 16.90
CA ASP A 302 -11.88 34.19 16.16
C ASP A 302 -10.73 33.32 16.71
N GLU A 303 -11.00 32.45 17.69
CA GLU A 303 -10.04 31.45 18.19
C GLU A 303 -10.37 30.07 17.61
N TYR A 304 -9.34 29.35 17.16
CA TYR A 304 -9.50 28.13 16.37
C TYR A 304 -8.96 26.90 17.10
N VAL A 305 -9.76 25.83 17.11
CA VAL A 305 -9.29 24.47 17.36
C VAL A 305 -9.31 23.73 16.03
N VAL A 306 -8.14 23.28 15.57
CA VAL A 306 -8.01 22.58 14.29
C VAL A 306 -7.98 21.07 14.53
N LEU A 307 -8.97 20.38 13.97
CA LEU A 307 -8.98 18.93 13.81
C LEU A 307 -8.79 18.62 12.32
N SER A 308 -7.77 17.84 11.98
CA SER A 308 -7.44 17.54 10.58
C SER A 308 -7.02 16.09 10.38
N ALA A 309 -7.27 15.61 9.16
CA ALA A 309 -6.77 14.36 8.60
C ALA A 309 -6.49 14.60 7.11
N HIS A 310 -5.60 13.81 6.51
CA HIS A 310 -5.59 13.72 5.05
C HIS A 310 -6.76 12.84 4.60
N PHE A 311 -7.24 13.10 3.39
CA PHE A 311 -8.44 12.46 2.86
C PHE A 311 -8.19 11.75 1.53
N ASP A 312 -7.09 12.09 0.88
CA ASP A 312 -6.60 11.39 -0.29
C ASP A 312 -6.02 10.03 0.10
N SER A 313 -5.98 9.12 -0.88
CA SER A 313 -5.41 7.79 -0.74
C SER A 313 -4.66 7.40 -2.00
N TRP A 314 -3.82 6.36 -1.94
CA TRP A 314 -3.42 5.69 -3.17
C TRP A 314 -4.62 5.02 -3.84
N ASP A 315 -4.53 4.82 -5.15
CA ASP A 315 -5.64 4.36 -5.97
C ASP A 315 -5.61 2.86 -6.34
N ALA A 316 -4.66 2.12 -5.79
CA ALA A 316 -4.60 0.67 -5.88
C ALA A 316 -5.46 -0.04 -4.83
N ALA A 317 -5.96 0.70 -3.83
CA ALA A 317 -6.78 0.21 -2.73
C ALA A 317 -7.88 1.24 -2.39
N SER A 318 -8.69 0.97 -1.37
CA SER A 318 -9.82 1.83 -0.98
C SER A 318 -9.48 2.99 -0.03
N GLY A 319 -8.23 3.10 0.42
CA GLY A 319 -7.82 4.11 1.40
C GLY A 319 -8.58 3.99 2.73
N ALA A 320 -8.64 2.77 3.27
CA ALA A 320 -9.43 2.47 4.46
C ALA A 320 -8.73 2.84 5.78
N THR A 321 -7.40 2.75 5.79
CA THR A 321 -6.57 3.09 6.96
C THR A 321 -5.65 4.28 6.69
N ASP A 322 -5.28 4.48 5.42
CA ASP A 322 -4.44 5.55 4.88
C ASP A 322 -5.18 6.21 3.71
#